data_AF-A0A928LW72-F1
#
_entry.id   AF-A0A928LW72-F1
#
_cell.length_a   1.000
_cell.length_b   1.000
_cell.length_c   1.000
_cell.angle_alpha   90.00
_cell.angle_beta   90.00
_cell.angle_gamma   90.00
#
_symmetry.space_group_name_H-M   'P 1'
#
loop_
_entity.id
_entity.type
_entity.pdbx_description
1 polymer ?
#
loop_
_entity_poly.entity_id
_entity_poly.type
_entity_poly.pdbx_seq_one_letter_code
_entity_poly.pdbx_strand_id
1 'polypeptide(L)'
;MTSKEALQTLLKSYYRYYNVKEEGVEPPFDAEAEFLAQDVQYFLVKSAKLGESDSHEYIYFAAVDHLTLAQAQMLDETAWSRGMARVEPKPNHRNSDVHLVILAEKMDDDAAAFLKKLRRYESYHHTFWGWSHYRVIALETSTGKLTCNRMGQILTKLFGNIKSAIKKESNEK
;
A
#
# COMPACT_ATOMS: atom_id res chain seq x y z
N MET A 1 7.75 12.67 16.50
CA MET A 1 7.65 12.59 15.03
C MET A 1 6.21 12.82 14.58
N THR A 2 5.98 13.75 13.65
CA THR A 2 4.68 14.03 13.02
C THR A 2 4.30 12.97 11.98
N SER A 3 3.04 12.93 11.55
CA SER A 3 2.59 12.03 10.47
C SER A 3 3.32 12.29 9.14
N LYS A 4 3.60 13.56 8.82
CA LYS A 4 4.35 13.96 7.62
C LYS A 4 5.83 13.60 7.67
N GLU A 5 6.49 13.76 8.81
CA GLU A 5 7.88 13.31 8.99
C GLU A 5 8.01 11.78 8.87
N ALA A 6 7.01 11.06 9.40
CA ALA A 6 6.92 9.61 9.27
C ALA A 6 6.80 9.19 7.80
N LEU A 7 5.93 9.88 7.05
CA LEU A 7 5.74 9.65 5.61
C LEU A 7 7.05 9.86 4.85
N GLN A 8 7.71 11.00 5.05
CA GLN A 8 8.99 11.30 4.38
C GLN A 8 10.06 10.25 4.69
N THR A 9 10.10 9.75 5.92
CA THR A 9 11.00 8.66 6.30
C THR A 9 10.63 7.34 5.61
N LEU A 10 9.33 7.05 5.48
CA LEU A 10 8.83 5.85 4.79
C LEU A 10 9.16 5.89 3.29
N LEU A 11 8.91 7.01 2.63
CA LEU A 11 9.09 7.17 1.18
C LEU A 11 10.54 6.90 0.75
N LYS A 12 11.53 7.23 1.58
CA LYS A 12 12.94 6.86 1.35
C LYS A 12 13.15 5.36 1.06
N SER A 13 12.34 4.49 1.66
CA SER A 13 12.40 3.05 1.39
C SER A 13 11.72 2.64 0.08
N TYR A 14 10.73 3.41 -0.38
CA TYR A 14 10.01 3.18 -1.63
C TYR A 14 10.79 3.68 -2.84
N TYR A 15 11.48 4.82 -2.73
CA TYR A 15 12.28 5.41 -3.81
C TYR A 15 13.28 4.47 -4.48
N ARG A 16 13.73 3.43 -3.77
CA ARG A 16 14.68 2.45 -4.31
C ARG A 16 14.05 1.53 -5.37
N TYR A 17 12.75 1.28 -5.29
CA TYR A 17 12.08 0.24 -6.08
C TYR A 17 10.82 0.73 -6.79
N TYR A 18 10.21 1.81 -6.31
CA TYR A 18 8.94 2.32 -6.80
C TYR A 18 9.13 3.68 -7.48
N ASN A 19 8.29 3.96 -8.47
CA ASN A 19 8.09 5.29 -9.01
C ASN A 19 7.20 6.07 -8.03
N VAL A 20 7.79 6.96 -7.24
CA VAL A 20 7.07 7.74 -6.21
C VAL A 20 6.70 9.11 -6.78
N LYS A 21 5.46 9.54 -6.51
CA LYS A 21 4.91 10.84 -6.85
C LYS A 21 4.46 11.55 -5.58
N GLU A 22 4.99 12.73 -5.32
CA GLU A 22 4.60 13.61 -4.20
C GLU A 22 3.94 14.92 -4.69
N GLU A 23 4.34 15.39 -5.88
CA GLU A 23 3.77 16.62 -6.46
C GLU A 23 2.54 16.32 -7.32
N GLY A 24 1.51 17.17 -7.20
CA GLY A 24 0.28 17.04 -8.00
C GLY A 24 -0.49 15.74 -7.71
N VAL A 25 -0.38 15.22 -6.48
CA VAL A 25 -1.19 14.10 -6.01
C VAL A 25 -2.58 14.61 -5.64
N GLU A 26 -3.60 13.89 -6.12
CA GLU A 26 -4.99 14.28 -5.90
C GLU A 26 -5.41 13.95 -4.46
N PRO A 27 -6.05 14.89 -3.73
CA PRO A 27 -6.61 14.63 -2.41
C PRO A 27 -7.48 13.36 -2.43
N PRO A 28 -7.47 12.50 -1.40
CA PRO A 28 -7.00 12.75 -0.03
C PRO A 28 -5.56 12.29 0.25
N PHE A 29 -4.78 11.95 -0.78
CA PHE A 29 -3.44 11.36 -0.59
C PHE A 29 -2.34 12.42 -0.67
N ASP A 30 -1.27 12.21 0.11
CA ASP A 30 -0.08 13.04 0.13
C ASP A 30 1.00 12.53 -0.82
N ALA A 31 0.99 11.23 -1.12
CA ALA A 31 1.89 10.60 -2.08
C ALA A 31 1.24 9.39 -2.74
N GLU A 32 1.73 9.05 -3.92
CA GLU A 32 1.42 7.80 -4.62
C GLU A 32 2.72 7.10 -5.00
N ALA A 33 2.72 5.78 -5.07
CA ALA A 33 3.84 5.02 -5.60
C ALA A 33 3.38 3.87 -6.47
N GLU A 34 4.19 3.54 -7.46
CA GLU A 34 3.89 2.51 -8.44
C GLU A 34 5.07 1.57 -8.65
N PHE A 35 4.77 0.29 -8.75
CA PHE A 35 5.74 -0.73 -9.13
C PHE A 35 5.19 -1.57 -10.27
N LEU A 36 6.05 -1.81 -11.25
CA LEU A 36 5.78 -2.68 -12.39
C LEU A 36 6.91 -3.71 -12.48
N ALA A 37 6.58 -4.97 -12.31
CA ALA A 37 7.46 -6.09 -12.61
C ALA A 37 6.94 -6.85 -13.83
N GLN A 38 7.84 -7.07 -14.79
CA GLN A 38 7.62 -7.93 -15.95
C GLN A 38 8.59 -9.10 -15.85
N ASP A 39 8.08 -10.30 -15.64
CA ASP A 39 8.89 -11.53 -15.68
C ASP A 39 8.70 -12.22 -17.03
N VAL A 40 9.80 -12.54 -17.71
CA VAL A 40 9.80 -13.19 -19.03
C VAL A 40 10.51 -14.53 -18.91
N GLN A 41 9.75 -15.62 -18.89
CA GLN A 41 10.34 -16.96 -18.83
C GLN A 41 10.54 -17.55 -20.24
N TYR A 42 11.79 -17.88 -20.58
CA TYR A 42 12.14 -18.58 -21.83
C TYR A 42 12.33 -20.08 -21.56
N PHE A 43 11.61 -20.96 -22.28
CA PHE A 43 11.89 -22.40 -22.28
C PHE A 43 12.69 -22.82 -23.53
N LEU A 44 13.71 -23.67 -23.31
CA LEU A 44 14.66 -24.17 -24.32
C LEU A 44 14.09 -25.30 -25.21
N VAL A 45 12.89 -25.14 -25.74
CA VAL A 45 12.39 -26.01 -26.81
C VAL A 45 11.82 -25.12 -27.91
N LYS A 46 12.62 -24.93 -28.98
CA LYS A 46 12.33 -24.13 -30.19
C LYS A 46 11.29 -23.00 -29.98
N SER A 47 11.76 -21.87 -29.44
CA SER A 47 11.11 -20.55 -29.55
C SER A 47 9.59 -20.54 -29.25
N ALA A 48 9.21 -20.97 -28.05
CA ALA A 48 7.90 -20.69 -27.48
C ALA A 48 8.05 -19.79 -26.24
N LYS A 49 7.62 -18.53 -26.33
CA LYS A 49 7.35 -17.68 -25.15
C LYS A 49 6.08 -18.24 -24.49
N LEU A 50 6.20 -18.81 -23.29
CA LEU A 50 5.06 -19.46 -22.60
C LEU A 50 4.51 -18.66 -21.41
N GLY A 51 5.16 -17.58 -20.97
CA GLY A 51 4.60 -16.71 -19.93
C GLY A 51 5.39 -15.43 -19.77
N GLU A 52 4.77 -14.32 -20.14
CA GLU A 52 5.10 -13.02 -19.57
C GLU A 52 4.12 -12.82 -18.42
N SER A 53 4.61 -12.50 -17.22
CA SER A 53 3.74 -12.20 -16.09
C SER A 53 3.98 -10.77 -15.62
N ASP A 54 2.96 -9.94 -15.81
CA ASP A 54 2.94 -8.54 -15.39
C ASP A 54 2.34 -8.47 -13.99
N SER A 55 3.12 -7.95 -13.04
CA SER A 55 2.67 -7.66 -11.66
C SER A 55 2.79 -6.17 -11.41
N HIS A 56 1.67 -5.55 -11.03
CA HIS A 56 1.58 -4.13 -10.74
C HIS A 56 1.22 -3.93 -9.27
N GLU A 57 1.76 -2.89 -8.66
CA GLU A 57 1.33 -2.41 -7.34
C GLU A 57 1.04 -0.91 -7.41
N TYR A 58 -0.13 -0.50 -6.93
CA TYR A 58 -0.55 0.89 -6.77
C TYR A 58 -0.67 1.22 -5.29
N ILE A 59 0.12 2.18 -4.81
CA ILE A 59 0.21 2.52 -3.39
C ILE A 59 -0.25 3.95 -3.19
N TYR A 60 -1.14 4.14 -2.22
CA TYR A 60 -1.67 5.42 -1.81
C TYR A 60 -1.26 5.72 -0.37
N PHE A 61 -0.65 6.87 -0.14
CA PHE A 61 -0.17 7.29 1.18
C PHE A 61 -1.00 8.46 1.70
N ALA A 62 -1.46 8.36 2.94
CA ALA A 62 -2.14 9.44 3.66
C ALA A 62 -1.42 9.73 4.98
N ALA A 63 -1.03 10.98 5.19
CA ALA A 63 -0.53 11.52 6.45
C ALA A 63 -1.62 12.39 7.09
N VAL A 64 -2.14 11.97 8.23
CA VAL A 64 -3.27 12.63 8.90
C VAL A 64 -2.94 12.90 10.36
N ASP A 65 -3.51 13.95 10.92
CA ASP A 65 -3.31 14.26 12.34
C ASP A 65 -4.11 13.27 13.21
N HIS A 66 -5.38 13.04 12.87
CA HIS A 66 -6.27 12.16 13.62
C HIS A 66 -7.10 11.30 12.68
N LEU A 67 -6.82 9.99 12.67
CA LEU A 67 -7.56 9.02 11.88
C LEU A 67 -8.84 8.59 12.59
N THR A 68 -9.96 9.19 12.17
CA THR A 68 -11.32 8.82 12.58
C THR A 68 -11.86 7.66 11.73
N LEU A 69 -12.94 7.02 12.17
CA LEU A 69 -13.61 5.98 11.38
C LEU A 69 -14.08 6.48 10.00
N ALA A 70 -14.69 7.67 9.95
CA ALA A 70 -15.19 8.26 8.71
C ALA A 70 -14.03 8.53 7.73
N GLN A 71 -12.90 9.02 8.22
CA GLN A 71 -11.72 9.24 7.39
C GLN A 71 -11.12 7.92 6.91
N ALA A 72 -11.05 6.89 7.76
CA ALA A 72 -10.58 5.57 7.37
C ALA A 72 -11.44 4.93 6.26
N GLN A 73 -12.77 5.08 6.34
CA GLN A 73 -13.71 4.60 5.31
C GLN A 73 -13.50 5.34 3.98
N MET A 74 -13.41 6.67 4.02
CA MET A 74 -13.17 7.49 2.84
C MET A 74 -11.83 7.16 2.16
N LEU A 75 -10.76 6.98 2.93
CA LEU A 75 -9.45 6.57 2.41
C LEU A 75 -9.48 5.17 1.78
N ASP A 76 -10.16 4.21 2.41
CA ASP A 76 -10.35 2.85 1.89
C ASP A 76 -11.06 2.85 0.54
N GLU A 77 -12.23 3.48 0.46
CA GLU A 77 -13.03 3.56 -0.77
C GLU A 77 -12.27 4.27 -1.88
N THR A 78 -11.61 5.39 -1.57
CA THR A 78 -10.87 6.17 -2.58
C THR A 78 -9.65 5.42 -3.10
N ALA A 79 -8.85 4.81 -2.22
CA ALA A 79 -7.67 4.05 -2.63
C ALA A 79 -8.07 2.85 -3.50
N TRP A 80 -9.08 2.09 -3.08
CA TRP A 80 -9.56 0.96 -3.85
C TRP A 80 -10.11 1.41 -5.21
N SER A 81 -11.01 2.40 -5.23
CA SER A 81 -11.62 2.86 -6.48
C SER A 81 -10.57 3.38 -7.47
N ARG A 82 -9.60 4.18 -7.00
CA ARG A 82 -8.55 4.72 -7.87
C ARG A 82 -7.60 3.64 -8.37
N GLY A 83 -7.15 2.74 -7.48
CA GLY A 83 -6.27 1.65 -7.88
C GLY A 83 -6.94 0.73 -8.90
N MET A 84 -8.21 0.39 -8.67
CA MET A 84 -8.98 -0.49 -9.56
C MET A 84 -9.27 0.13 -10.92
N ALA A 85 -9.51 1.44 -10.99
CA ALA A 85 -9.72 2.14 -12.26
C ALA A 85 -8.49 2.12 -13.19
N ARG A 86 -7.32 1.76 -12.66
CA ARG A 86 -6.05 1.69 -13.38
C ARG A 86 -5.68 0.27 -13.82
N VAL A 87 -6.44 -0.73 -13.38
CA VAL A 87 -6.14 -2.13 -13.70
C VAL A 87 -6.51 -2.40 -15.15
N GLU A 88 -5.59 -3.02 -15.88
CA GLU A 88 -5.78 -3.46 -17.25
C GLU A 88 -5.66 -4.99 -17.33
N PRO A 89 -6.76 -5.74 -17.07
CA PRO A 89 -6.73 -7.19 -17.15
C PRO A 89 -6.48 -7.66 -18.58
N LYS A 90 -5.43 -8.45 -18.78
CA LYS A 90 -5.02 -9.02 -20.07
C LYS A 90 -4.42 -10.42 -19.87
N PRO A 91 -4.26 -11.25 -20.91
CA PRO A 91 -3.76 -12.63 -20.77
C PRO A 91 -2.41 -12.79 -20.03
N ASN A 92 -1.54 -11.78 -20.04
CA ASN A 92 -0.24 -11.79 -19.34
C ASN A 92 -0.28 -11.04 -17.99
N HIS A 93 -1.43 -10.50 -17.59
CA HIS A 93 -1.61 -9.83 -16.31
C HIS A 93 -1.74 -10.88 -15.20
N ARG A 94 -0.78 -10.90 -14.28
CA ARG A 94 -0.81 -11.76 -13.11
C ARG A 94 -1.58 -11.10 -11.98
N ASN A 95 -1.19 -9.89 -11.60
CA ASN A 95 -1.88 -9.16 -10.56
C ASN A 95 -1.66 -7.65 -10.62
N SER A 96 -2.64 -6.90 -10.13
CA SER A 96 -2.54 -5.46 -9.86
C SER A 96 -3.01 -5.22 -8.44
N ASP A 97 -2.09 -5.19 -7.49
CA ASP A 97 -2.43 -5.04 -6.07
C ASP A 97 -2.55 -3.56 -5.70
N VAL A 98 -3.50 -3.26 -4.81
CA VAL A 98 -3.73 -1.91 -4.31
C VAL A 98 -3.36 -1.86 -2.83
N HIS A 99 -2.52 -0.90 -2.46
CA HIS A 99 -2.09 -0.69 -1.09
C HIS A 99 -2.59 0.66 -0.57
N LEU A 100 -3.14 0.66 0.64
CA LEU A 100 -3.41 1.87 1.42
C LEU A 100 -2.48 1.92 2.62
N VAL A 101 -1.70 2.99 2.69
CA VAL A 101 -0.73 3.25 3.75
C VAL A 101 -1.11 4.54 4.48
N ILE A 102 -1.39 4.44 5.78
CA ILE A 102 -1.83 5.57 6.61
C ILE A 102 -0.82 5.84 7.71
N LEU A 103 -0.41 7.10 7.84
CA LEU A 103 0.41 7.61 8.93
C LEU A 103 -0.47 8.57 9.71
N ALA A 104 -0.80 8.23 10.95
CA ALA A 104 -1.69 9.02 11.79
C ALA A 104 -0.99 9.42 13.09
N GLU A 105 -1.14 10.65 13.57
CA GLU A 105 -0.60 10.99 14.90
C GLU A 105 -1.43 10.35 16.01
N LYS A 106 -2.76 10.28 15.80
CA LYS A 106 -3.71 9.55 16.64
C LYS A 106 -4.65 8.72 15.77
N MET A 107 -5.02 7.53 16.23
CA MET A 107 -5.97 6.65 15.56
C MET A 107 -7.03 6.16 16.53
N ASP A 108 -8.30 6.35 16.17
CA ASP A 108 -9.41 5.83 16.98
C ASP A 108 -9.47 4.30 16.92
N ASP A 109 -9.93 3.68 18.01
CA ASP A 109 -10.00 2.23 18.10
C ASP A 109 -11.03 1.62 17.14
N ASP A 110 -12.09 2.34 16.81
CA ASP A 110 -13.09 1.93 15.83
C ASP A 110 -12.53 1.99 14.38
N ALA A 111 -11.75 3.01 14.05
CA ALA A 111 -10.98 3.10 12.82
C ALA A 111 -10.00 1.92 12.72
N ALA A 112 -9.23 1.65 13.79
CA ALA A 112 -8.33 0.51 13.82
C ALA A 112 -9.07 -0.83 13.67
N ALA A 113 -10.24 -0.99 14.30
CA ALA A 113 -11.06 -2.19 14.18
C ALA A 113 -11.63 -2.37 12.77
N PHE A 114 -12.04 -1.28 12.12
CA PHE A 114 -12.47 -1.25 10.73
C PHE A 114 -11.35 -1.71 9.79
N LEU A 115 -10.17 -1.09 9.87
CA LEU A 115 -9.02 -1.42 9.00
C LEU A 115 -8.62 -2.90 9.09
N LYS A 116 -8.65 -3.51 10.28
CA LYS A 116 -8.33 -4.94 10.46
C LYS A 116 -9.31 -5.87 9.74
N LYS A 117 -10.57 -5.45 9.60
CA LYS A 117 -11.66 -6.23 8.99
C LYS A 117 -11.73 -6.05 7.48
N LEU A 118 -11.03 -5.09 6.89
CA LEU A 118 -11.08 -4.82 5.45
C LEU A 118 -10.65 -6.03 4.62
N ARG A 119 -11.53 -6.39 3.68
CA ARG A 119 -11.41 -7.51 2.74
C ARG A 119 -11.85 -7.00 1.38
N ARG A 120 -10.90 -6.70 0.50
CA ARG A 120 -11.19 -6.40 -0.90
C ARG A 120 -10.32 -7.29 -1.77
N TYR A 121 -10.94 -7.80 -2.83
CA TYR A 121 -10.35 -8.71 -3.79
C TYR A 121 -11.19 -8.65 -5.07
N GLU A 122 -10.52 -8.62 -6.20
CA GLU A 122 -11.15 -8.75 -7.51
C GLU A 122 -10.39 -9.81 -8.31
N SER A 123 -11.10 -10.66 -9.05
CA SER A 123 -10.51 -11.59 -10.00
C SER A 123 -11.03 -11.33 -11.40
N TYR A 124 -10.17 -11.53 -12.39
CA TYR A 124 -10.50 -11.21 -13.77
C TYR A 124 -10.54 -12.47 -14.62
N HIS A 125 -11.62 -12.65 -15.38
CA HIS A 125 -11.82 -13.82 -16.24
C HIS A 125 -11.57 -15.14 -15.49
N HIS A 126 -12.26 -15.37 -14.37
CA HIS A 126 -12.05 -16.58 -13.57
C HIS A 126 -10.57 -16.82 -13.17
N THR A 127 -9.82 -15.75 -12.91
CA THR A 127 -8.39 -15.75 -12.56
C THR A 127 -7.45 -15.97 -13.76
N PHE A 128 -7.96 -16.24 -14.96
CA PHE A 128 -7.12 -16.38 -16.16
C PHE A 128 -6.41 -15.08 -16.54
N TRP A 129 -6.97 -13.93 -16.20
CA TRP A 129 -6.34 -12.61 -16.40
C TRP A 129 -5.91 -11.99 -15.07
N GLY A 130 -5.58 -12.83 -14.09
CA GLY A 130 -5.03 -12.40 -12.82
C GLY A 130 -6.07 -11.89 -11.81
N TRP A 131 -5.58 -11.17 -10.82
CA TRP A 131 -6.37 -10.67 -9.69
C TRP A 131 -5.82 -9.38 -9.09
N SER A 132 -6.56 -8.79 -8.17
CA SER A 132 -6.14 -7.63 -7.39
C SER A 132 -6.36 -7.90 -5.90
N HIS A 133 -5.29 -7.89 -5.12
CA HIS A 133 -5.40 -7.89 -3.67
C HIS A 133 -5.39 -6.49 -3.10
N TYR A 134 -6.06 -6.33 -1.96
CA TYR A 134 -6.03 -5.09 -1.20
C TYR A 134 -5.27 -5.24 0.12
N ARG A 135 -4.23 -4.43 0.29
CA ARG A 135 -3.37 -4.44 1.47
C ARG A 135 -3.49 -3.10 2.20
N VAL A 136 -3.78 -3.14 3.49
CA VAL A 136 -3.96 -1.93 4.29
C VAL A 136 -3.05 -1.98 5.50
N ILE A 137 -2.36 -0.88 5.76
CA ILE A 137 -1.54 -0.69 6.95
C ILE A 137 -1.61 0.75 7.44
N ALA A 138 -1.77 0.92 8.75
CA ALA A 138 -1.79 2.20 9.44
C ALA A 138 -0.77 2.18 10.59
N LEU A 139 -0.02 3.27 10.72
CA LEU A 139 0.88 3.53 11.85
C LEU A 139 0.34 4.72 12.65
N GLU A 140 0.11 4.51 13.94
CA GLU A 140 -0.04 5.60 14.90
C GLU A 140 1.37 6.06 15.33
N THR A 141 1.79 7.26 14.92
CA THR A 141 3.17 7.74 15.11
C THR A 141 3.47 8.10 16.55
N SER A 142 2.46 8.51 17.33
CA SER A 142 2.61 8.85 18.75
C SER A 142 2.95 7.64 19.63
N THR A 143 2.42 6.45 19.30
CA THR A 143 2.60 5.22 20.09
C THR A 143 3.46 4.17 19.39
N GLY A 144 3.64 4.28 18.07
CA GLY A 144 4.25 3.25 17.23
C GLY A 144 3.35 2.05 16.95
N LYS A 145 2.06 2.11 17.33
CA LYS A 145 1.07 1.03 17.12
C LYS A 145 0.81 0.85 15.62
N LEU A 146 1.02 -0.37 15.12
CA LEU A 146 0.63 -0.76 13.76
C LEU A 146 -0.72 -1.47 13.76
N THR A 147 -1.53 -1.11 12.77
CA THR A 147 -2.78 -1.81 12.45
C THR A 147 -2.77 -2.19 10.98
N CYS A 148 -3.13 -3.42 10.64
CA CYS A 148 -3.23 -3.85 9.25
C CYS A 148 -4.34 -4.88 9.07
N ASN A 149 -4.85 -5.00 7.85
CA ASN A 149 -5.69 -6.12 7.47
C ASN A 149 -4.83 -7.39 7.27
N ARG A 150 -5.47 -8.55 7.09
CA ARG A 150 -4.74 -9.83 6.93
C ARG A 150 -3.70 -9.77 5.81
N MET A 151 -4.04 -9.17 4.66
CA MET A 151 -3.14 -9.09 3.51
C MET A 151 -2.01 -8.07 3.73
N GLY A 152 -2.24 -7.05 4.55
CA GLY A 152 -1.25 -6.02 4.90
C GLY A 152 -0.20 -6.46 5.91
N GLN A 153 -0.30 -7.66 6.51
CA GLN A 153 0.72 -8.16 7.45
C GLN A 153 2.12 -8.18 6.85
N ILE A 154 2.25 -8.45 5.54
CA ILE A 154 3.53 -8.44 4.83
C ILE A 154 4.21 -7.05 4.85
N LEU A 155 3.42 -5.98 4.88
CA LEU A 155 3.90 -4.59 4.86
C LEU A 155 4.53 -4.17 6.19
N THR A 156 4.27 -4.88 7.29
CA THR A 156 4.78 -4.53 8.62
C THR A 156 6.31 -4.44 8.69
N LYS A 157 7.02 -5.20 7.84
CA LYS A 157 8.48 -5.17 7.75
C LYS A 157 9.03 -3.82 7.26
N LEU A 158 8.27 -3.09 6.43
CA LEU A 158 8.66 -1.79 5.89
C LEU A 158 8.72 -0.70 6.98
N PHE A 159 8.00 -0.90 8.08
CA PHE A 159 7.90 0.06 9.18
C PHE A 159 8.99 -0.12 10.26
N GLY A 160 9.94 -1.06 10.09
CA GLY A 160 10.99 -1.34 11.07
C GLY A 160 11.86 -0.12 11.40
N ASN A 161 12.25 0.64 10.36
CA ASN A 161 13.09 1.83 10.52
C ASN A 161 12.34 2.96 11.26
N ILE A 162 11.07 3.17 10.89
CA ILE A 162 10.23 4.23 11.49
C ILE A 162 9.95 3.92 12.96
N LYS A 163 9.63 2.66 13.29
CA LYS A 163 9.45 2.23 14.68
C LYS A 163 10.70 2.44 15.52
N SER A 164 11.87 2.18 14.93
CA SER A 164 13.15 2.39 15.61
C SER A 164 13.41 3.87 15.89
N ALA A 165 13.02 4.76 14.98
CA ALA A 165 13.11 6.21 15.17
C ALA A 165 12.16 6.71 16.28
N ILE A 166 10.89 6.29 16.26
CA ILE A 166 9.90 6.64 17.29
C ILE A 166 10.39 6.22 18.69
N LYS A 167 10.92 5.01 18.82
CA LYS A 167 11.40 4.49 20.11
C LYS A 167 12.60 5.28 20.67
N LYS A 168 13.48 5.80 19.81
CA LYS A 168 14.61 6.64 20.26
C LYS A 168 14.12 7.96 20.83
N GLU A 169 13.19 8.64 20.14
CA GLU A 169 12.61 9.90 20.60
C GLU A 169 11.86 9.77 21.94
N SER A 170 11.21 8.63 22.20
CA SER A 170 10.56 8.36 23.48
C SER A 170 11.52 8.12 24.65
N ASN A 171 12.76 7.65 24.38
CA ASN A 171 13.75 7.35 25.41
C ASN A 171 14.63 8.56 25.79
N GLU A 172 14.63 9.60 24.97
CA GLU A 172 15.38 10.85 25.19
C GLU A 172 14.55 11.94 25.89
N LYS A 173 13.28 11.66 26.19
CA LYS A 173 12.36 12.51 26.96
C LYS A 173 12.14 11.94 28.36
#